data_AF-A0A512CVT8-F1
#
_entry.id   AF-A0A512CVT8-F1
#
_cell.length_a   1.000
_cell.length_b   1.000
_cell.length_c   1.000
_cell.angle_alpha   90.00
_cell.angle_beta   90.00
_cell.angle_gamma   90.00
#
_symmetry.space_group_name_H-M   'P 1'
#
loop_
_entity.id
_entity.type
_entity.pdbx_description
1 polymer ?
#
loop_
_entity_poly.entity_id
_entity_poly.type
_entity_poly.pdbx_seq_one_letter_code
_entity_poly.pdbx_strand_id
1 'polypeptide(L)' 'MPERTSNPRCPIRIGEPCTLCFPGARGPQDCGLVYLVQSDPELREELAARRRERHRTRVR' A
#
# COMPACT_ATOMS: atom_id res chain seq x y z
N MET A 1 21.11 -17.17 -7.73
CA MET A 1 20.18 -16.31 -8.49
C MET A 1 19.79 -15.18 -7.57
N PRO A 2 20.08 -13.89 -7.84
CA PRO A 2 19.54 -12.85 -6.98
C PRO A 2 18.04 -12.82 -7.25
N GLU A 3 17.28 -13.26 -6.25
CA GLU A 3 15.86 -13.03 -6.11
C GLU A 3 15.51 -11.62 -6.60
N ARG A 4 14.58 -11.53 -7.56
CA ARG A 4 13.96 -10.25 -7.89
C ARG A 4 13.33 -9.76 -6.59
N THR A 5 13.97 -8.84 -5.90
CA THR A 5 13.42 -8.24 -4.70
C THR A 5 12.23 -7.41 -5.17
N SER A 6 11.05 -8.04 -5.24
CA SER A 6 9.78 -7.35 -5.39
C SER A 6 9.66 -6.49 -4.16
N ASN A 7 10.21 -5.28 -4.20
CA ASN A 7 10.17 -4.35 -3.08
C ASN A 7 8.69 -4.03 -2.83
N PRO A 8 8.09 -4.58 -1.77
CA PRO A 8 6.65 -4.45 -1.57
C PRO A 8 6.33 -2.97 -1.39
N ARG A 9 5.33 -2.47 -2.10
CA ARG A 9 4.86 -1.08 -1.97
C ARG A 9 3.90 -0.96 -0.79
N CYS A 10 3.87 0.20 -0.14
CA CYS A 10 2.88 0.48 0.89
C CYS A 10 1.49 0.69 0.24
N PRO A 11 0.44 -0.08 0.60
CA PRO A 11 -0.88 0.10 0.03
C PRO A 11 -1.54 1.43 0.41
N ILE A 12 -1.15 2.01 1.55
CA ILE A 12 -1.70 3.24 2.12
C ILE A 12 -0.92 4.46 1.66
N ARG A 13 0.41 4.43 1.79
CA ARG A 13 1.31 5.49 1.32
C ARG A 13 1.67 5.25 -0.14
N ILE A 14 0.75 5.64 -1.02
CA ILE A 14 0.85 5.35 -2.45
C ILE A 14 2.14 5.97 -3.03
N GLY A 15 2.98 5.14 -3.63
CA GLY A 15 4.26 5.55 -4.22
C GLY A 15 5.47 5.38 -3.30
N GLU A 16 5.27 4.99 -2.05
CA GLU A 16 6.35 4.68 -1.09
C GLU A 16 6.58 3.16 -0.98
N PRO A 17 7.82 2.72 -0.71
CA PRO A 17 8.08 1.34 -0.33
C PRO A 17 7.44 1.02 1.02
N CYS A 18 7.21 -0.26 1.29
CA CYS A 18 6.84 -0.73 2.61
C CYS A 18 8.03 -0.56 3.56
N THR A 19 7.79 -0.01 4.75
CA THR A 19 8.82 0.27 5.75
C THR A 19 8.79 -0.68 6.94
N LEU A 20 7.95 -1.72 6.92
CA LEU A 20 7.80 -2.70 8.00
C LEU A 20 7.63 -2.02 9.37
N CYS A 21 6.53 -1.26 9.53
CA CYS A 21 6.35 -0.29 10.62
C CYS A 21 6.41 -0.86 12.06
N PHE A 22 6.40 -2.18 12.25
CA PHE A 22 6.50 -2.81 13.56
C PHE A 22 7.37 -4.08 13.52
N PRO A 23 7.97 -4.50 14.66
CA PRO A 23 8.83 -5.68 14.72
C PRO A 23 8.10 -6.96 14.29
N GLY A 24 8.72 -7.74 13.40
CA GLY A 24 8.18 -9.01 12.91
C GLY A 24 7.25 -8.89 11.69
N ALA A 25 6.96 -7.69 11.19
CA ALA A 25 6.25 -7.51 9.93
C ALA A 25 7.07 -8.07 8.75
N ARG A 26 6.42 -8.83 7.86
CA ARG A 26 7.00 -9.37 6.62
C ARG A 26 6.44 -8.69 5.37
N GLY A 27 5.46 -7.80 5.53
CA GLY A 27 4.89 -7.02 4.44
C GLY A 27 3.51 -6.46 4.75
N PRO A 28 2.82 -5.93 3.72
CA PRO A 28 1.51 -5.30 3.87
C PRO A 28 0.44 -6.21 4.47
N GLN A 29 0.53 -7.53 4.29
CA GLN A 29 -0.39 -8.50 4.84
C GLN A 29 -0.40 -8.55 6.38
N ASP A 30 0.71 -8.16 7.02
CA ASP A 30 0.79 -8.10 8.48
C ASP A 30 0.34 -6.72 9.01
N CYS A 31 0.09 -5.72 8.15
CA CYS A 31 -0.19 -4.35 8.56
C CYS A 31 -1.63 -4.14 9.05
N GLY A 32 -1.80 -3.84 10.34
CA GLY A 32 -3.12 -3.54 10.92
C GLY A 32 -3.84 -2.36 10.27
N LEU A 33 -3.13 -1.32 9.82
CA LEU A 33 -3.75 -0.21 9.11
C LEU A 33 -4.30 -0.63 7.75
N VAL A 34 -3.58 -1.49 7.02
CA VAL A 34 -4.07 -2.05 5.76
C VAL A 34 -5.32 -2.88 6.00
N TYR A 35 -5.34 -3.68 7.06
CA TYR A 35 -6.54 -4.43 7.46
C TYR A 35 -7.74 -3.51 7.69
N LEU A 36 -7.60 -2.50 8.56
CA LEU A 36 -8.71 -1.59 8.89
C LEU A 36 -9.28 -0.87 7.65
N VAL A 37 -8.40 -0.35 6.79
CA VAL A 37 -8.82 0.36 5.57
C VAL A 37 -9.48 -0.58 4.56
N GLN A 38 -9.01 -1.83 4.45
CA GLN A 38 -9.57 -2.79 3.50
C GLN A 38 -10.88 -3.42 3.99
N SER A 39 -11.05 -3.53 5.32
CA SER A 39 -12.27 -4.03 5.95
C SER A 39 -13.43 -3.03 5.91
N ASP A 40 -13.14 -1.74 5.79
CA ASP A 40 -14.13 -0.68 5.68
C ASP A 40 -14.41 -0.34 4.19
N PRO A 41 -15.66 -0.51 3.70
CA PRO A 41 -15.99 -0.26 2.30
C PRO A 41 -15.72 1.18 1.85
N GLU A 42 -16.04 2.17 2.69
CA GLU A 42 -15.90 3.59 2.35
C GLU A 42 -14.42 3.98 2.26
N LEU A 43 -13.62 3.56 3.25
CA LEU A 43 -12.17 3.78 3.24
C LEU A 43 -11.49 3.06 2.06
N ARG A 44 -11.95 1.87 1.70
CA ARG A 44 -11.43 1.12 0.56
C ARG A 44 -11.72 1.84 -0.77
N GLU A 45 -12.92 2.40 -0.93
CA GLU A 45 -13.29 3.20 -2.10
C GLU A 45 -12.49 4.49 -2.19
N GLU A 46 -12.32 5.20 -1.08
CA GLU A 46 -11.51 6.41 -0.98
C GLU A 46 -10.05 6.12 -1.34
N LEU A 47 -9.47 5.03 -0.83
CA LEU A 47 -8.12 4.62 -1.20
C LEU A 47 -8.01 4.33 -2.70
N ALA A 48 -9.02 3.70 -3.31
CA ALA A 48 -9.07 3.46 -4.74
C ALA A 48 -9.16 4.77 -5.54
N ALA A 49 -9.92 5.76 -5.06
CA ALA A 49 -9.99 7.10 -5.65
C ALA A 49 -8.63 7.80 -5.64
N ARG A 50 -7.94 7.82 -4.50
CA ARG A 50 -6.58 8.40 -4.36
C ARG A 50 -5.56 7.72 -5.28
N ARG A 51 -5.66 6.41 -5.48
CA ARG A 51 -4.81 5.66 -6.43
C ARG A 51 -5.05 6.10 -7.87
N ARG A 52 -6.32 6.25 -8.27
CA ARG A 52 -6.68 6.76 -9.60
C ARG A 52 -6.17 8.19 -9.82
N GLU A 53 -6.31 9.05 -8.81
CA GLU A 53 -5.82 10.42 -8.86
C GLU A 53 -4.31 10.49 -9.05
N ARG A 54 -3.52 9.75 -8.25
CA ARG A 54 -2.05 9.70 -8.44
C ARG A 54 -1.66 9.19 -9.83
N HIS A 55 -2.38 8.20 -10.36
CA HIS A 55 -2.11 7.71 -11.70
C HIS A 55 -2.37 8.79 -12.75
N ARG A 56 -3.46 9.56 -12.63
CA ARG A 56 -3.75 10.71 -13.50
C ARG A 56 -2.67 11.78 -13.40
N THR A 57 -2.24 12.15 -12.19
CA THR A 57 -1.21 13.16 -11.98
C THR A 57 0.15 12.73 -12.52
N ARG A 58 0.49 11.44 -12.48
CA ARG A 58 1.77 10.93 -13.01
C ARG A 58 1.82 10.88 -14.55
N VAL A 59 0.68 10.80 -15.21
CA VAL A 59 0.57 10.71 -16.69
C VAL A 59 0.56 12.10 -17.34
N ARG A 60 0.31 13.16 -16.57
CA ARG A 60 0.35 14.55 -17.02
C ARG A 60 1.76 15.12 -16.93
#